data_AF-A0A7X1LFA0-F1
#
_entry.id   AF-A0A7X1LFA0-F1
#
_cell.length_a   1.000
_cell.length_b   1.000
_cell.length_c   1.000
_cell.angle_alpha   90.00
_cell.angle_beta   90.00
_cell.angle_gamma   90.00
#
_symmetry.space_group_name_H-M   'P 1'
#
loop_
_entity.id
_entity.type
_entity.pdbx_description
1 polymer ?
#
loop_
_entity_poly.entity_id
_entity_poly.type
_entity_poly.pdbx_seq_one_letter_code
_entity_poly.pdbx_strand_id
1 'polypeptide(L)'
;MATKKTILNTFETGRGYDREDWDAVEFPELSDEELARMRPAQEVLPPAFFKAMEDHRRSRGRPAVAHPKKQITLRLDEDVITKFRETGKGWQGRLNAALRKAVGI
;
A
#
# COMPACT_ATOMS: atom_id res chain seq x y z
N MET A 1 3.26 -1.01 -7.98
CA MET A 1 2.50 -1.27 -9.22
C MET A 1 1.14 -1.79 -8.79
N ALA A 2 0.06 -1.13 -9.20
CA ALA A 2 -1.29 -1.66 -8.96
C ALA A 2 -1.44 -2.93 -9.79
N THR A 3 -1.66 -4.08 -9.15
CA THR A 3 -2.02 -5.32 -9.82
C THR A 3 -3.33 -5.06 -10.57
N LYS A 4 -3.31 -5.21 -11.91
CA LYS A 4 -4.52 -5.20 -12.72
C LYS A 4 -5.45 -6.27 -12.14
N LYS A 5 -6.62 -5.85 -11.67
CA LYS A 5 -7.62 -6.77 -11.10
C LYS A 5 -8.24 -7.54 -12.27
N THR A 6 -7.80 -8.77 -12.48
CA THR A 6 -8.41 -9.67 -13.46
C THR A 6 -9.78 -10.06 -12.94
N ILE A 7 -10.84 -9.64 -13.64
CA ILE A 7 -12.21 -10.12 -13.39
C ILE A 7 -12.27 -11.53 -13.97
N LEU A 8 -12.66 -12.50 -13.16
CA LEU A 8 -12.83 -13.89 -13.60
C LEU A 8 -14.27 -14.08 -14.03
N ASN A 9 -14.48 -14.37 -15.31
CA ASN A 9 -15.79 -14.72 -15.84
C ASN A 9 -16.01 -16.25 -15.89
N THR A 10 -15.04 -17.03 -15.43
CA THR A 10 -15.04 -18.51 -15.46
C THR A 10 -14.41 -19.08 -14.20
N PHE A 11 -14.82 -20.28 -13.80
CA PHE A 11 -14.25 -21.00 -12.67
C PHE A 11 -12.74 -21.27 -12.83
N GLU A 12 -11.98 -21.01 -11.76
CA GLU A 12 -10.55 -21.34 -11.64
C GLU A 12 -10.31 -22.11 -10.33
N THR A 13 -9.51 -23.19 -10.40
CA THR A 13 -9.14 -23.99 -9.22
C THR A 13 -8.09 -23.28 -8.35
N GLY A 14 -7.98 -23.68 -7.08
CA GLY A 14 -6.95 -23.16 -6.16
C GLY A 14 -7.31 -21.85 -5.43
N ARG A 15 -8.58 -21.44 -5.46
CA ARG A 15 -9.08 -20.21 -4.82
C ARG A 15 -9.86 -20.42 -3.52
N GLY A 16 -9.86 -21.66 -3.00
CA GLY A 16 -10.47 -22.01 -1.72
C GLY A 16 -11.98 -22.29 -1.77
N TYR A 17 -12.55 -22.38 -2.97
CA TYR A 17 -13.90 -22.86 -3.26
C TYR A 17 -13.80 -23.90 -4.39
N ASP A 18 -14.70 -24.88 -4.40
CA ASP A 18 -14.75 -25.90 -5.45
C ASP A 18 -15.72 -25.50 -6.58
N ARG A 19 -15.89 -26.40 -7.56
CA ARG A 19 -16.76 -26.14 -8.71
C ARG A 19 -18.24 -26.18 -8.33
N GLU A 20 -18.60 -27.06 -7.40
CA GLU A 20 -20.00 -27.18 -6.94
C GLU A 20 -20.40 -25.91 -6.20
N ASP A 21 -19.53 -25.38 -5.34
CA ASP A 21 -19.68 -24.08 -4.68
C ASP A 21 -19.86 -22.94 -5.70
N TRP A 22 -19.08 -22.96 -6.79
CA TRP A 22 -19.14 -21.93 -7.83
C TRP A 22 -20.44 -21.98 -8.63
N ASP A 23 -20.86 -23.18 -9.04
CA ASP A 23 -22.05 -23.39 -9.86
C ASP A 23 -23.34 -23.22 -9.03
N ALA A 24 -23.27 -23.34 -7.70
CA ALA A 24 -24.40 -23.13 -6.79
C ALA A 24 -24.75 -21.64 -6.56
N VAL A 25 -23.85 -20.70 -6.88
CA VAL A 25 -24.13 -19.28 -6.69
C VAL A 25 -24.82 -18.70 -7.92
N GLU A 26 -26.11 -18.43 -7.80
CA GLU A 26 -26.83 -17.64 -8.78
C GLU A 26 -26.59 -16.14 -8.54
N PHE A 27 -26.16 -15.42 -9.59
CA PHE A 27 -25.98 -13.97 -9.60
C PHE A 27 -27.02 -13.35 -10.53
N PRO A 28 -28.29 -13.21 -10.10
CA PRO A 28 -29.28 -12.50 -10.90
C PRO A 28 -28.87 -11.04 -11.08
N GLU A 29 -29.17 -10.49 -12.26
CA GLU A 29 -28.99 -9.06 -12.52
C GLU A 29 -29.91 -8.25 -11.59
N LEU A 30 -29.38 -7.14 -11.08
CA LEU A 30 -30.12 -6.28 -10.18
C LEU A 30 -31.28 -5.62 -10.94
N SER A 31 -32.51 -5.71 -10.43
CA SER A 31 -33.63 -5.00 -11.03
C SER A 31 -33.59 -3.49 -10.76
N ASP A 32 -34.23 -2.70 -11.62
CA ASP A 32 -34.31 -1.24 -11.44
C ASP A 32 -34.97 -0.85 -10.12
N GLU A 33 -35.95 -1.64 -9.66
CA GLU A 33 -36.62 -1.42 -8.37
C GLU A 33 -35.68 -1.69 -7.18
N GLU A 34 -34.85 -2.71 -7.25
CA GLU A 34 -33.86 -3.02 -6.21
C GLU A 34 -32.76 -1.97 -6.17
N LEU A 35 -32.30 -1.52 -7.34
CA LEU A 35 -31.34 -0.44 -7.45
C LEU A 35 -31.87 0.86 -6.84
N ALA A 36 -33.15 1.18 -7.08
CA ALA A 36 -33.80 2.37 -6.53
C ALA A 36 -33.93 2.35 -4.99
N ARG A 37 -33.95 1.16 -4.38
CA ARG A 37 -34.05 0.99 -2.92
C ARG A 37 -32.69 0.99 -2.21
N MET A 38 -31.58 1.01 -2.95
CA MET A 38 -30.25 1.05 -2.36
C MET A 38 -30.02 2.35 -1.58
N ARG A 39 -29.35 2.23 -0.43
CA ARG A 39 -29.04 3.35 0.46
C ARG A 39 -27.55 3.45 0.71
N PRO A 40 -27.00 4.66 0.94
CA PRO A 40 -25.62 4.83 1.30
C PRO A 40 -25.27 3.99 2.54
N ALA A 41 -24.10 3.35 2.51
CA ALA A 41 -23.63 2.51 3.62
C ALA A 41 -23.64 3.25 4.97
N GLN A 42 -23.42 4.56 4.95
CA GLN A 42 -23.43 5.43 6.14
C GLN A 42 -24.79 5.50 6.84
N GLU A 43 -25.89 5.24 6.13
CA GLU A 43 -27.23 5.31 6.69
C GLU A 43 -27.77 3.97 7.19
N VAL A 44 -27.13 2.86 6.78
CA VAL A 44 -27.59 1.49 7.08
C VAL A 44 -26.64 0.71 7.97
N LEU A 45 -25.34 0.99 7.92
CA LEU A 45 -24.35 0.32 8.76
C LEU A 45 -24.14 1.06 10.08
N PRO A 46 -23.84 0.34 11.19
CA PRO A 46 -23.54 0.98 12.46
C PRO A 46 -22.34 1.93 12.38
N PRO A 47 -22.35 3.09 13.08
CA PRO A 47 -21.19 4.01 13.12
C PRO A 47 -19.89 3.34 13.57
N ALA A 48 -19.98 2.31 14.41
CA ALA A 48 -18.83 1.52 14.87
C ALA A 48 -18.08 0.83 13.70
N PHE A 49 -18.78 0.43 12.64
CA PHE A 49 -18.16 -0.18 11.46
C PHE A 49 -17.20 0.81 10.77
N PHE A 50 -17.62 2.06 10.61
CA PHE A 50 -16.79 3.10 10.00
C PHE A 50 -15.57 3.45 10.84
N LYS A 51 -15.74 3.50 12.17
CA LYS A 51 -14.62 3.68 13.10
C LYS A 51 -13.59 2.55 12.97
N ALA A 52 -14.05 1.29 12.96
CA ALA A 52 -13.17 0.14 12.79
C ALA A 52 -12.42 0.17 11.44
N MET A 53 -13.08 0.58 10.36
CA MET A 53 -12.45 0.73 9.05
C MET A 53 -11.39 1.84 9.01
N GLU A 54 -11.64 2.96 9.68
CA GLU A 54 -10.67 4.06 9.82
C GLU A 54 -9.43 3.60 10.62
N ASP A 55 -9.64 2.93 11.75
CA ASP A 55 -8.55 2.38 12.57
C ASP A 55 -7.73 1.35 11.79
N HIS A 56 -8.39 0.46 11.04
CA HIS A 56 -7.72 -0.49 10.16
C HIS A 56 -6.90 0.21 9.06
N ARG A 57 -7.42 1.29 8.46
CA ARG A 57 -6.67 2.09 7.47
C ARG A 57 -5.46 2.78 8.09
N ARG A 58 -5.57 3.33 9.29
CA ARG A 58 -4.45 3.96 10.02
C ARG A 58 -3.32 2.98 10.34
N SER A 59 -3.65 1.70 10.54
CA SER A 59 -2.64 0.65 10.78
C SER A 59 -1.73 0.36 9.58
N ARG A 60 -2.09 0.80 8.36
CA ARG A 60 -1.33 0.52 7.14
C ARG A 60 -0.24 1.58 6.93
N GLY A 61 0.95 1.37 7.49
CA GLY A 61 2.15 2.16 7.16
C GLY A 61 3.27 2.05 8.18
N ARG A 62 4.52 2.38 7.76
CA ARG A 62 5.59 2.69 8.73
C ARG A 62 5.13 3.94 9.51
N PRO A 63 5.22 3.96 10.85
CA PRO A 63 4.93 5.14 11.64
C PRO A 63 5.61 6.38 11.05
N ALA A 64 4.89 7.51 11.00
CA ALA A 64 5.44 8.76 10.51
C ALA A 64 6.68 9.13 11.35
N VAL A 65 7.84 9.21 10.70
CA VAL A 65 9.08 9.65 11.35
C VAL A 65 9.03 11.17 11.43
N ALA A 66 9.26 11.75 12.62
CA ALA A 66 9.19 13.21 12.83
C ALA A 66 10.12 14.01 11.89
N HIS A 67 11.29 13.45 11.58
CA HIS A 67 12.27 14.03 10.65
C HIS A 67 12.71 13.00 9.61
N PRO A 68 11.94 12.81 8.51
CA PRO A 68 12.33 11.89 7.46
C PRO A 68 13.55 12.42 6.71
N LYS A 69 14.37 11.51 6.17
CA LYS A 69 15.46 11.89 5.25
C LYS A 69 14.85 12.54 4.02
N LYS A 70 15.33 13.74 3.65
CA LYS A 70 14.93 14.40 2.42
C LYS A 70 15.76 13.88 1.25
N GLN A 71 15.09 13.40 0.20
CA GLN A 71 15.75 13.08 -1.06
C GLN A 71 16.00 14.38 -1.82
N ILE A 72 17.27 14.71 -2.09
CA ILE A 72 17.67 15.88 -2.85
C ILE A 72 18.59 15.46 -4.00
N THR A 73 18.63 16.26 -5.05
CA THR A 73 19.63 16.13 -6.12
C THR A 73 20.89 16.88 -5.69
N LEU A 74 21.99 16.17 -5.45
CA LEU A 74 23.28 16.73 -5.08
C LEU A 74 24.35 16.18 -6.03
N ARG A 75 25.23 17.06 -6.52
CA ARG A 75 26.42 16.67 -7.27
C ARG A 75 27.61 16.63 -6.30
N LEU A 76 28.34 15.53 -6.31
CA LEU A 76 29.55 15.31 -5.53
C LEU A 76 30.65 14.89 -6.48
N ASP A 77 31.90 15.14 -6.09
CA ASP A 77 33.07 14.71 -6.85
C ASP A 77 33.11 13.18 -6.97
N GLU A 78 33.66 12.71 -8.08
CA GLU A 78 33.67 11.28 -8.44
C GLU A 78 34.49 10.43 -7.46
N ASP A 79 35.61 10.96 -7.00
CA ASP A 79 36.50 10.31 -6.02
C ASP A 79 35.80 10.09 -4.68
N VAL A 80 35.02 11.06 -4.21
CA VAL A 80 34.20 10.96 -2.99
C VAL A 80 33.17 9.85 -3.14
N ILE A 81 32.41 9.84 -4.25
CA ILE A 81 31.38 8.82 -4.49
C ILE A 81 32.02 7.43 -4.57
N THR A 82 33.13 7.30 -5.29
CA THR A 82 33.87 6.05 -5.45
C THR A 82 34.33 5.52 -4.11
N LYS A 83 34.95 6.37 -3.28
CA LYS A 83 35.45 5.98 -1.96
C LYS A 83 34.35 5.49 -1.04
N PHE A 84 33.19 6.13 -1.05
CA PHE A 84 32.06 5.63 -0.29
C PHE A 84 31.49 4.35 -0.88
N ARG A 85 31.34 4.20 -2.20
CA ARG A 85 30.82 2.97 -2.82
C ARG A 85 31.67 1.74 -2.52
N GLU A 86 33.00 1.87 -2.46
CA GLU A 86 33.93 0.81 -2.06
C GLU A 86 33.60 0.20 -0.69
N THR A 87 33.01 0.99 0.21
CA THR A 87 32.61 0.51 1.55
C THR A 87 31.43 -0.48 1.52
N GLY A 88 30.81 -0.71 0.36
CA GLY A 88 29.75 -1.70 0.14
C GLY A 88 28.36 -1.25 0.58
N LYS A 89 27.50 -2.21 0.93
CA LYS A 89 26.10 -1.95 1.32
C LYS A 89 26.03 -0.91 2.44
N GLY A 90 25.14 0.07 2.29
CA GLY A 90 24.95 1.14 3.26
C GLY A 90 25.88 2.35 3.10
N TRP A 91 26.63 2.46 2.01
CA TRP A 91 27.55 3.59 1.77
C TRP A 91 26.88 4.97 1.83
N GLN A 92 25.64 5.09 1.34
CA GLN A 92 24.87 6.34 1.42
C GLN A 92 24.57 6.75 2.87
N GLY A 93 24.39 5.76 3.76
CA GLY A 93 24.23 6.00 5.19
C GLY A 93 25.51 6.52 5.83
N ARG A 94 26.67 5.96 5.45
CA ARG A 94 27.99 6.43 5.88
C ARG A 94 28.30 7.83 5.37
N LEU A 95 27.97 8.13 4.11
CA LEU A 95 28.08 9.48 3.55
C LEU A 95 27.24 10.47 4.36
N ASN A 96 25.99 10.14 4.66
CA ASN A 96 25.13 10.99 5.49
C ASN A 96 25.72 11.20 6.90
N ALA A 97 26.29 10.17 7.53
CA ALA A 97 26.95 10.30 8.83
C ALA A 97 28.18 11.23 8.77
N ALA A 98 28.97 11.15 7.70
CA ALA A 98 30.11 12.05 7.48
C ALA A 98 29.66 13.51 7.30
N LEU A 99 28.60 13.75 6.52
CA LEU A 99 28.01 15.09 6.35
C LEU A 99 27.49 15.66 7.67
N ARG A 100 26.81 14.83 8.47
CA ARG A 100 26.35 15.21 9.81
C ARG A 100 27.50 15.62 10.72
N LYS A 101 28.57 14.82 10.76
CA LYS A 101 29.79 15.13 11.51
C LYS A 101 30.44 16.44 11.05
N ALA A 102 30.47 16.70 9.73
CA ALA A 102 31.06 17.91 9.17
C ALA A 102 30.30 19.19 9.54
N VAL A 103 28.97 19.10 9.70
CA VAL A 103 28.13 20.24 10.11
C VAL A 103 27.81 20.27 11.61
N GLY A 104 28.32 19.31 12.39
CA GLY A 104 28.17 19.25 13.85
C GLY A 104 26.81 18.78 14.37
N ILE A 105 26.12 17.88 13.63
CA ILE A 105 24.81 17.31 14.03
C ILE A 105 24.81 15.77 14.09
#